data_AF-A0A137P138-F1
#
_entry.id   AF-A0A137P138-F1
#
_cell.length_a   1.000
_cell.length_b   1.000
_cell.length_c   1.000
_cell.angle_alpha   90.00
_cell.angle_beta   90.00
_cell.angle_gamma   90.00
#
_symmetry.space_group_name_H-M   'P 1'
#
loop_
_entity.id
_entity.type
_entity.pdbx_description
1 polymer ?
#
loop_
_entity_poly.entity_id
_entity_poly.type
_entity_poly.pdbx_seq_one_letter_code
_entity_poly.pdbx_strand_id
1 'polypeptide(L)'
;MFGFPKLHCLFYSEFHPIQGPKVIYEVPEGSLTSKDTKLFDFDQFSDLVIPKTPLCHRLITFCTRNYKVVGCPITIESDKYERNALMFNLCFVFDINSNTFYYEALVKKMNIFLKTIEEDREFLSNPERKQYLLPTFEHMLEDLNNMCETRIMLGKTDILNLKLFPLYKQPTPILQHQTPLPLVDLSTLREAGWDLTTQQTISHINGINHVKKISQLSGVEINLTQKCVDNLAYYGGIQTVDTFQYSNIYAVKHSVNQLITNPNLQSECIHFVIPPGKPGPSFPKLFSLYCSLQSGITVGQWVEDNQLTSLNVDVRRFFYLV
;
A
#
# COMPACT_ATOMS: atom_id res chain seq x y z
N MET A 1 2.09 6.68 -7.59
CA MET A 1 2.45 5.45 -6.85
C MET A 1 3.26 5.89 -5.65
N PHE A 2 2.75 5.77 -4.43
CA PHE A 2 3.51 6.12 -3.23
C PHE A 2 4.61 5.07 -3.07
N GLY A 3 5.88 5.47 -3.19
CA GLY A 3 7.01 4.57 -2.94
C GLY A 3 7.00 4.14 -1.47
N PHE A 4 7.45 2.91 -1.20
CA PHE A 4 7.68 2.47 0.18
C PHE A 4 8.71 3.40 0.84
N PRO A 5 8.55 3.72 2.14
CA PRO A 5 9.51 4.57 2.82
C PRO A 5 10.87 3.89 2.87
N LYS A 6 11.92 4.67 2.60
CA LYS A 6 13.29 4.16 2.61
C LYS A 6 13.69 3.76 4.02
N LEU A 7 14.23 2.56 4.17
CA LEU A 7 14.84 2.09 5.40
C LEU A 7 16.23 2.74 5.53
N HIS A 8 16.46 3.48 6.61
CA HIS A 8 17.71 4.21 6.84
C HIS A 8 18.75 3.35 7.54
N CYS A 9 18.32 2.60 8.55
CA CYS A 9 19.21 1.77 9.35
C CYS A 9 18.46 0.56 9.89
N LEU A 10 19.19 -0.53 10.06
CA LEU A 10 18.82 -1.69 10.83
C LEU A 10 19.88 -1.92 11.90
N PHE A 11 19.43 -2.22 13.12
CA PHE A 11 20.35 -2.58 14.19
C PHE A 11 19.83 -3.75 15.02
N TYR A 12 20.75 -4.60 15.45
CA TYR A 12 20.52 -5.72 16.33
C TYR A 12 21.10 -5.40 17.70
N SER A 13 20.26 -5.52 18.72
CA SER A 13 20.58 -5.25 20.11
C SER A 13 20.35 -6.47 20.97
N GLU A 14 21.19 -6.65 21.98
CA GLU A 14 21.14 -7.77 22.91
C GLU A 14 21.40 -7.25 24.33
N PHE A 15 20.78 -7.90 25.31
CA PHE A 15 21.01 -7.60 26.71
C PHE A 15 22.23 -8.34 27.24
N HIS A 16 23.33 -7.61 27.47
CA HIS A 16 24.52 -8.18 28.08
C HIS A 16 24.36 -8.27 29.61
N PRO A 17 24.71 -9.40 30.25
CA PRO A 17 24.48 -9.63 31.68
C PRO A 17 25.23 -8.67 32.60
N ILE A 18 26.35 -8.10 32.17
CA ILE A 18 27.14 -7.12 32.95
C ILE A 18 26.94 -5.67 32.49
N GLN A 19 26.82 -5.44 31.18
CA GLN A 19 26.84 -4.10 30.58
C GLN A 19 25.43 -3.56 30.28
N GLY A 20 24.40 -4.40 30.41
CA GLY A 20 23.03 -4.05 30.07
C GLY A 20 22.76 -4.08 28.56
N PRO A 21 21.76 -3.34 28.06
CA PRO A 21 21.39 -3.34 26.65
C PRO A 21 22.51 -2.76 25.78
N LYS A 22 22.96 -3.53 24.78
CA LYS A 22 24.04 -3.15 23.88
C LYS A 22 23.66 -3.41 22.42
N VAL A 23 24.00 -2.48 21.54
CA VAL A 23 23.94 -2.70 20.09
C VAL A 23 25.16 -3.51 19.68
N ILE A 24 24.94 -4.65 19.02
CA ILE A 24 26.02 -5.54 18.55
C ILE A 24 26.28 -5.33 17.07
N TYR A 25 25.20 -5.26 16.28
CA TYR A 25 25.30 -5.03 14.83
C TYR A 25 24.47 -3.82 14.46
N GLU A 26 25.01 -2.99 13.58
CA GLU A 26 24.33 -1.85 13.00
C GLU A 26 24.68 -1.79 11.51
N VAL A 27 23.67 -1.50 10.69
CA VAL A 27 23.77 -1.44 9.24
C VAL A 27 22.98 -0.22 8.78
N PRO A 28 23.61 0.77 8.11
CA PRO A 28 25.04 0.90 7.84
C PRO A 28 25.91 1.05 9.11
N GLU A 29 27.17 0.65 9.05
CA GLU A 29 28.12 0.80 10.17
C GLU A 29 28.21 2.26 10.64
N GLY A 30 28.21 2.49 11.96
CA GLY A 30 28.31 3.82 12.55
C GLY A 30 27.01 4.63 12.61
N SER A 31 25.86 4.06 12.25
CA SER A 31 24.56 4.76 12.29
C SER A 31 24.12 5.18 13.70
N LEU A 32 24.55 4.46 14.74
CA LEU A 32 24.27 4.72 16.15
C LEU A 32 25.54 5.00 16.95
N THR A 33 26.68 4.45 16.52
CA THR A 33 27.94 4.50 17.28
C THR A 33 28.90 5.62 16.86
N SER A 34 28.88 6.09 15.61
CA SER A 34 29.80 7.14 15.13
C SER A 34 29.34 8.56 15.46
N LYS A 35 30.27 9.44 15.81
CA LYS A 35 30.00 10.85 16.19
C LYS A 35 29.52 11.73 15.03
N ASP A 36 29.88 11.39 13.79
CA ASP A 36 29.58 12.21 12.60
C ASP A 36 28.31 11.78 11.85
N THR A 37 27.86 10.53 12.03
CA THR A 37 26.69 9.93 11.36
C THR A 37 25.63 9.46 12.36
N LYS A 38 25.62 10.02 13.57
CA LYS A 38 24.72 9.59 14.63
C LYS A 38 23.27 9.96 14.30
N LEU A 39 22.43 8.95 14.09
CA LEU A 39 20.99 9.16 13.85
C LEU A 39 20.28 9.58 15.14
N PHE A 40 20.58 8.93 16.27
CA PHE A 40 20.05 9.25 17.60
C PHE A 40 20.89 8.64 18.73
N ASP A 41 20.71 9.16 19.96
CA ASP A 41 21.39 8.66 21.16
C ASP A 41 20.75 7.35 21.67
N PHE A 42 21.41 6.21 21.45
CA PHE A 42 20.92 4.90 21.91
C PHE A 42 20.66 4.84 23.42
N ASP A 43 21.52 5.48 24.23
CA ASP A 43 21.44 5.46 25.70
C ASP A 43 20.14 6.05 26.26
N GLN A 44 19.46 6.94 25.52
CA GLN A 44 18.18 7.50 25.93
C GLN A 44 17.00 6.55 25.68
N PHE A 45 17.16 5.61 24.74
CA PHE A 45 16.08 4.75 24.26
C PHE A 45 16.35 3.26 24.52
N SER A 46 17.45 2.92 25.19
CA SER A 46 17.84 1.54 25.47
C SER A 46 16.75 0.75 26.21
N ASP A 47 16.03 1.42 27.12
CA ASP A 47 14.91 0.87 27.88
C ASP A 47 13.67 0.58 27.01
N LEU A 48 13.53 1.26 25.87
CA LEU A 48 12.45 1.06 24.91
C LEU A 48 12.82 0.03 23.84
N VAL A 49 14.10 -0.10 23.53
CA VAL A 49 14.63 -1.11 22.61
C VAL A 49 14.60 -2.49 23.27
N ILE A 50 15.04 -2.62 24.52
CA ILE A 50 14.96 -3.87 25.28
C ILE A 50 14.11 -3.63 26.53
N PRO A 51 12.79 -3.61 26.40
CA PRO A 51 11.90 -3.36 27.52
C PRO A 51 11.84 -4.56 28.45
N LYS A 52 11.21 -4.33 29.61
CA LYS A 52 10.90 -5.39 30.58
C LYS A 52 9.90 -6.40 29.98
N THR A 53 9.91 -7.60 30.54
CA THR A 53 9.10 -8.78 30.18
C THR A 53 7.64 -8.53 29.74
N PRO A 54 6.83 -7.61 30.33
CA PRO A 54 5.45 -7.43 29.88
C PRO A 54 5.28 -6.86 28.47
N LEU A 55 6.32 -6.23 27.90
CA LEU A 55 6.28 -5.66 26.54
C LEU A 55 6.98 -6.53 25.50
N CYS A 56 7.54 -7.67 25.93
CA CYS A 56 8.18 -8.63 25.02
C CYS A 56 7.13 -9.30 24.11
N HIS A 57 7.58 -9.73 22.93
CA HIS A 57 6.78 -10.35 21.86
C HIS A 57 5.68 -9.45 21.27
N ARG A 58 5.65 -8.17 21.64
CA ARG A 58 4.79 -7.14 21.05
C ARG A 58 5.61 -6.24 20.15
N LEU A 59 4.98 -5.75 19.09
CA LEU A 59 5.59 -4.74 18.24
C LEU A 59 5.67 -3.43 19.01
N ILE A 60 6.85 -2.82 19.02
CA ILE A 60 7.09 -1.53 19.66
C ILE A 60 7.52 -0.56 18.57
N THR A 61 6.77 0.53 18.47
CA THR A 61 7.14 1.66 17.64
C THR A 61 7.31 2.87 18.54
N PHE A 62 8.48 3.49 18.50
CA PHE A 62 8.73 4.73 19.21
C PHE A 62 9.33 5.77 18.25
N CYS A 63 9.01 7.03 18.51
CA CYS A 63 9.50 8.15 17.74
C CYS A 63 10.60 8.87 18.53
N THR A 64 11.70 9.14 17.85
CA THR A 64 12.75 10.06 18.29
C THR A 64 12.48 11.45 17.68
N ARG A 65 13.45 12.38 17.75
CA ARG A 65 13.31 13.73 17.19
C ARG A 65 13.10 13.72 15.67
N ASN A 66 13.86 12.88 14.96
CA ASN A 66 13.87 12.85 13.49
C ASN A 66 13.59 11.46 12.91
N TYR A 67 13.61 10.41 13.74
CA TYR A 67 13.49 9.03 13.26
C TYR A 67 12.39 8.28 14.01
N LYS A 68 11.76 7.34 13.31
CA LYS A 68 10.82 6.38 13.87
C LYS A 68 11.49 5.01 13.90
N VAL A 69 11.52 4.39 15.06
CA VAL A 69 12.12 3.08 15.28
C VAL A 69 11.03 2.05 15.52
N VAL A 70 11.10 0.94 14.78
CA VAL A 70 10.16 -0.18 14.88
C VAL A 70 10.95 -1.43 15.25
N GLY A 71 10.58 -2.07 16.35
CA GLY A 71 11.22 -3.29 16.83
C GLY A 71 10.20 -4.27 17.38
N CYS A 72 10.62 -5.51 17.59
CA CYS A 72 9.82 -6.53 18.25
C CYS A 72 10.72 -7.28 19.23
N PRO A 73 10.88 -6.78 20.48
CA PRO A 73 11.78 -7.39 21.44
C PRO A 73 11.34 -8.82 21.76
N ILE A 74 12.32 -9.72 21.79
CA ILE A 74 12.12 -11.13 22.08
C ILE A 74 12.85 -11.49 23.35
N THR A 75 12.18 -12.29 24.15
CA THR A 75 12.78 -12.98 25.29
C THR A 75 12.63 -14.48 25.09
N ILE A 76 13.73 -15.20 25.30
CA ILE A 76 13.80 -16.66 25.33
C ILE A 76 14.25 -17.03 26.73
N GLU A 77 13.37 -17.67 27.50
CA GLU A 77 13.69 -18.16 28.84
C GLU A 77 14.30 -19.56 28.73
N SER A 78 15.51 -19.75 29.26
CA SER A 78 16.17 -21.06 29.32
C SER A 78 17.29 -21.03 30.37
N ASP A 79 17.41 -22.11 31.13
CA ASP A 79 18.45 -22.32 32.15
C ASP A 79 19.88 -22.34 31.58
N LYS A 80 20.00 -22.40 30.25
CA LYS A 80 21.28 -22.37 29.52
C LYS A 80 21.93 -20.98 29.52
N TYR A 81 21.15 -19.92 29.75
CA TYR A 81 21.63 -18.54 29.67
C TYR A 81 22.04 -18.01 31.06
N GLU A 82 23.05 -17.13 31.11
CA GLU A 82 23.62 -16.60 32.38
C GLU A 82 22.61 -15.89 33.31
N ARG A 83 21.42 -15.54 32.82
CA ARG A 83 20.32 -14.96 33.60
C ARG A 83 18.99 -15.72 33.45
N ASN A 84 19.03 -16.97 33.03
CA ASN A 84 17.87 -17.79 32.66
C ASN A 84 17.02 -17.20 31.50
N ALA A 85 17.49 -16.13 30.85
CA ALA A 85 16.80 -15.50 29.74
C ALA A 85 17.78 -14.80 28.78
N LEU A 86 17.59 -15.02 27.48
CA LEU A 86 18.21 -14.26 26.40
C LEU A 86 17.21 -13.20 25.91
N MET A 87 17.62 -11.94 25.94
CA MET A 87 16.81 -10.82 25.45
C MET A 87 17.51 -10.15 24.28
N PHE A 88 16.84 -10.09 23.13
CA PHE A 88 17.35 -9.41 21.95
C PHE A 88 16.23 -8.71 21.20
N ASN A 89 16.60 -7.73 20.37
CA ASN A 89 15.68 -7.02 19.51
C ASN A 89 16.37 -6.59 18.22
N LEU A 90 15.74 -6.92 17.08
CA LEU A 90 16.08 -6.39 15.78
C LEU A 90 15.16 -5.22 15.43
N CYS A 91 15.74 -4.04 15.25
CA CYS A 91 15.03 -2.78 15.04
C CYS A 91 15.30 -2.18 13.66
N PHE A 92 14.27 -1.56 13.09
CA PHE A 92 14.26 -0.91 11.81
C PHE A 92 14.04 0.60 12.03
N VAL A 93 14.85 1.43 11.37
CA VAL A 93 14.86 2.89 11.55
C VAL A 93 14.40 3.57 10.27
N PHE A 94 13.40 4.42 10.41
CA PHE A 94 12.77 5.18 9.32
C PHE A 94 12.76 6.68 9.64
N ASP A 95 12.51 7.51 8.64
CA ASP A 95 12.23 8.94 8.85
C ASP A 95 10.91 9.15 9.63
N ILE A 96 10.79 10.23 10.38
CA ILE A 96 9.66 10.50 11.29
C ILE A 96 8.30 10.52 10.58
N ASN A 97 8.28 11.09 9.37
CA ASN A 97 7.07 11.24 8.55
C ASN A 97 6.73 9.98 7.75
N SER A 98 7.59 8.97 7.78
CA SER A 98 7.38 7.73 7.05
C SER A 98 6.29 6.87 7.69
N ASN A 99 5.47 6.26 6.85
CA ASN A 99 4.46 5.30 7.29
C ASN A 99 5.10 3.93 7.50
N THR A 100 5.27 3.53 8.76
CA THR A 100 5.95 2.28 9.14
C THR A 100 5.08 1.04 9.08
N PHE A 101 3.77 1.19 8.86
CA PHE A 101 2.83 0.08 8.88
C PHE A 101 3.23 -1.06 7.92
N TYR A 102 3.79 -0.73 6.75
CA TYR A 102 4.24 -1.71 5.76
C TYR A 102 5.29 -2.70 6.29
N TYR A 103 6.10 -2.27 7.26
CA TYR A 103 7.24 -3.03 7.77
C TYR A 103 6.94 -3.78 9.06
N GLU A 104 5.82 -3.49 9.75
CA GLU A 104 5.49 -4.09 11.04
C GLU A 104 5.44 -5.62 11.00
N ALA A 105 4.79 -6.16 9.97
CA ALA A 105 4.70 -7.60 9.74
C ALA A 105 6.08 -8.22 9.45
N LEU A 106 6.94 -7.50 8.73
CA LEU A 106 8.29 -7.97 8.40
C LEU A 106 9.20 -7.97 9.62
N VAL A 107 9.21 -6.88 10.40
CA VAL A 107 9.98 -6.76 11.65
C VAL A 107 9.59 -7.88 12.61
N LYS A 108 8.28 -8.12 12.78
CA LYS A 108 7.77 -9.21 13.62
C LYS A 108 8.21 -10.58 13.10
N LYS A 109 8.06 -10.83 11.79
CA LYS A 109 8.43 -12.11 11.17
C LYS A 109 9.94 -12.38 11.28
N MET A 110 10.78 -11.36 11.08
CA MET A 110 12.23 -11.45 11.24
C MET A 110 12.64 -11.79 12.67
N ASN A 111 12.11 -11.04 13.63
CA ASN A 111 12.38 -11.27 15.04
C ASN A 111 11.96 -12.70 15.42
N ILE A 112 10.74 -13.13 15.08
CA ILE A 112 10.27 -14.50 15.37
C ILE A 112 11.14 -15.56 14.69
N PHE A 113 11.58 -15.33 13.45
CA PHE A 113 12.48 -16.25 12.75
C PHE A 113 13.82 -16.42 13.48
N LEU A 114 14.42 -15.32 13.96
CA LEU A 114 15.63 -15.37 14.78
C LEU A 114 15.39 -16.15 16.08
N LYS A 115 14.21 -16.02 16.70
CA LYS A 115 13.82 -16.82 17.86
C LYS A 115 13.81 -18.32 17.55
N THR A 116 13.15 -18.71 16.46
CA THR A 116 13.03 -20.12 16.06
C THR A 116 14.39 -20.73 15.77
N ILE A 117 15.27 -20.00 15.06
CA ILE A 117 16.63 -20.48 14.79
C ILE A 117 17.45 -20.61 16.08
N GLU A 118 17.26 -19.71 17.04
CA GLU A 118 17.93 -19.81 18.34
C GLU A 118 17.46 -21.02 19.14
N GLU A 119 16.14 -21.28 19.19
CA GLU A 119 15.57 -22.44 19.88
C GLU A 119 16.01 -23.77 19.25
N ASP A 120 16.14 -23.82 17.92
CA ASP A 120 16.50 -25.04 17.19
C ASP A 120 18.00 -25.32 17.17
N ARG A 121 18.85 -24.28 17.11
CA ARG A 121 20.27 -24.41 16.72
C ARG A 121 21.25 -23.58 17.54
N GLU A 122 20.78 -22.81 18.53
CA GLU A 122 21.61 -21.94 19.37
C GLU A 122 22.52 -21.02 18.52
N PHE A 123 21.94 -20.45 17.47
CA PHE A 123 22.66 -19.70 16.44
C PHE A 123 23.21 -18.35 16.92
N LEU A 124 22.48 -17.64 17.77
CA LEU A 124 22.87 -16.36 18.40
C LEU A 124 23.88 -16.59 19.53
N SER A 125 23.82 -17.75 20.18
CA SER A 125 24.75 -18.16 21.23
C SER A 125 26.15 -18.51 20.70
N ASN A 126 26.26 -19.00 19.45
CA ASN A 126 27.55 -19.34 18.85
C ASN A 126 28.18 -18.14 18.11
N PRO A 127 29.37 -17.66 18.53
CA PRO A 127 30.00 -16.47 17.96
C PRO A 127 30.40 -16.63 16.48
N GLU A 128 30.74 -17.84 16.02
CA GLU A 128 31.09 -18.08 14.61
C GLU A 128 29.87 -17.92 13.69
N ARG A 129 28.70 -18.35 14.17
CA ARG A 129 27.46 -18.24 13.41
C ARG A 129 26.91 -16.82 13.41
N LYS A 130 27.12 -16.12 14.52
CA LYS A 130 26.73 -14.72 14.69
C LYS A 130 27.33 -13.79 13.64
N GLN A 131 28.53 -14.10 13.14
CA GLN A 131 29.19 -13.33 12.07
C GLN A 131 28.40 -13.31 10.76
N TYR A 132 27.57 -14.33 10.47
CA TYR A 132 26.74 -14.34 9.27
C TYR A 132 25.54 -13.39 9.33
N LEU A 133 25.20 -12.85 10.51
CA LEU A 133 24.08 -11.93 10.65
C LEU A 133 24.34 -10.57 10.01
N LEU A 134 25.55 -10.02 10.16
CA LEU A 134 25.91 -8.72 9.60
C LEU A 134 25.74 -8.65 8.07
N PRO A 135 26.34 -9.55 7.25
CA PRO A 135 26.15 -9.51 5.80
C PRO A 135 24.70 -9.82 5.40
N THR A 136 23.97 -10.60 6.22
CA THR A 136 22.54 -10.85 5.99
C THR A 136 21.71 -9.58 6.17
N PHE A 137 22.02 -8.77 7.18
CA PHE A 137 21.33 -7.51 7.44
C PHE A 137 21.66 -6.43 6.41
N GLU A 138 22.90 -6.38 5.91
CA GLU A 138 23.31 -5.55 4.77
C GLU A 138 22.51 -5.92 3.51
N HIS A 139 22.52 -7.19 3.14
CA HIS A 139 21.78 -7.67 1.99
C HIS A 139 20.28 -7.38 2.12
N MET A 140 19.70 -7.56 3.32
CA MET A 140 18.30 -7.25 3.56
C MET A 140 18.00 -5.75 3.42
N LEU A 141 18.86 -4.87 3.94
CA LEU A 141 18.68 -3.43 3.84
C LEU A 141 18.67 -2.97 2.37
N GLU A 142 19.62 -3.48 1.58
CA GLU A 142 19.72 -3.18 0.15
C GLU A 142 18.52 -3.73 -0.63
N ASP A 143 18.17 -5.00 -0.44
CA ASP A 143 17.07 -5.64 -1.17
C ASP A 143 15.71 -5.03 -0.81
N LEU A 144 15.45 -4.71 0.47
CA LEU A 144 14.18 -4.07 0.86
C LEU A 144 14.05 -2.67 0.26
N ASN A 145 15.15 -1.94 0.13
CA ASN A 145 15.15 -0.59 -0.44
C ASN A 145 15.05 -0.59 -1.97
N ASN A 146 15.65 -1.58 -2.65
CA ASN A 146 15.72 -1.62 -4.11
C ASN A 146 14.60 -2.48 -4.73
N MET A 147 14.35 -3.66 -4.18
CA MET A 147 13.48 -4.70 -4.76
C MET A 147 12.18 -4.90 -3.99
N CYS A 148 12.08 -4.42 -2.75
CA CYS A 148 10.93 -4.59 -1.87
C CYS A 148 10.59 -6.07 -1.50
N GLU A 149 11.45 -7.01 -1.90
CA GLU A 149 11.37 -8.43 -1.56
C GLU A 149 12.77 -8.96 -1.32
N THR A 150 12.93 -9.83 -0.31
CA THR A 150 14.22 -10.40 0.06
C THR A 150 14.06 -11.88 0.39
N ARG A 151 15.09 -12.65 0.06
CA ARG A 151 15.18 -14.07 0.44
C ARG A 151 16.45 -14.27 1.26
N ILE A 152 16.25 -14.41 2.56
CA ILE A 152 17.33 -14.62 3.50
C ILE A 152 17.52 -16.12 3.69
N MET A 153 18.75 -16.60 3.56
CA MET A 153 19.09 -17.99 3.86
C MET A 153 20.14 -18.01 4.96
N LEU A 154 19.76 -18.56 6.12
CA LEU A 154 20.69 -18.79 7.24
C LEU A 154 21.02 -20.29 7.29
N GLY A 155 22.28 -20.64 7.07
CA GLY A 155 22.73 -22.03 7.01
C GLY A 155 22.24 -22.81 5.78
N LYS A 156 21.97 -24.11 5.94
CA LYS A 156 21.65 -25.02 4.81
C LYS A 156 20.16 -25.23 4.55
N THR A 157 19.28 -24.91 5.50
CA THR A 157 17.85 -25.27 5.45
C THR A 157 16.91 -24.13 5.80
N ASP A 158 17.39 -23.08 6.47
CA ASP A 158 16.51 -22.10 7.09
C ASP A 158 16.37 -20.92 6.14
N ILE A 159 15.25 -20.91 5.40
CA ILE A 159 14.96 -19.92 4.37
C ILE A 159 13.82 -19.03 4.86
N LEU A 160 14.05 -17.72 4.83
CA LEU A 160 13.04 -16.73 5.13
C LEU A 160 12.78 -15.85 3.91
N ASN A 161 11.53 -15.85 3.46
CA ASN A 161 11.06 -14.95 2.40
C ASN A 161 10.35 -13.75 3.03
N LEU A 162 10.79 -12.54 2.69
CA LEU A 162 10.17 -11.29 3.05
C LEU A 162 9.67 -10.58 1.79
N LYS A 163 8.48 -9.99 1.88
CA LYS A 163 7.91 -9.20 0.80
C LYS A 163 7.08 -8.06 1.38
N LEU A 164 7.34 -6.86 0.90
CA LEU A 164 6.53 -5.69 1.21
C LEU A 164 5.28 -5.69 0.35
N PHE A 165 4.14 -5.46 0.99
CA PHE A 165 2.85 -5.36 0.31
C PHE A 165 2.35 -3.92 0.39
N PRO A 166 1.90 -3.34 -0.73
CA PRO A 166 1.23 -2.06 -0.69
C PRO A 166 -0.10 -2.20 0.06
N LEU A 167 -0.41 -1.21 0.90
CA LEU A 167 -1.69 -1.10 1.56
C LEU A 167 -2.59 -0.26 0.67
N TYR A 168 -3.74 -0.82 0.34
CA TYR A 168 -4.78 -0.07 -0.33
C TYR A 168 -5.78 0.42 0.70
N LYS A 169 -6.35 1.59 0.45
CA LYS A 169 -7.44 2.09 1.28
C LYS A 169 -8.64 1.16 1.07
N GLN A 170 -9.32 0.82 2.16
CA GLN A 170 -10.55 0.05 2.04
C GLN A 170 -11.56 0.85 1.19
N PRO A 171 -12.11 0.24 0.13
CA PRO A 171 -13.15 0.88 -0.67
C PRO A 171 -14.39 1.15 0.19
N THR A 172 -15.15 2.17 -0.20
CA THR A 172 -16.48 2.38 0.37
C THR A 172 -17.40 1.21 0.00
N PRO A 173 -18.31 0.78 0.88
CA PRO A 173 -19.19 -0.35 0.61
C PRO A 173 -20.00 -0.11 -0.66
N ILE A 174 -19.88 -1.03 -1.61
CA ILE A 174 -20.45 -0.90 -2.95
C ILE A 174 -21.93 -1.22 -2.94
N LEU A 175 -22.73 -0.27 -3.41
CA LEU A 175 -24.19 -0.40 -3.50
C LEU A 175 -24.59 -1.09 -4.82
N GLN A 176 -25.71 -1.82 -4.79
CA GLN A 176 -26.18 -2.62 -5.94
C GLN A 176 -26.54 -1.78 -7.18
N HIS A 177 -26.87 -0.50 -6.97
CA HIS A 177 -27.24 0.47 -8.00
C HIS A 177 -26.05 1.30 -8.50
N GLN A 178 -24.83 1.04 -8.04
CA GLN A 178 -23.64 1.69 -8.55
C GLN A 178 -23.16 1.02 -9.83
N THR A 179 -22.47 1.79 -10.65
CA THR A 179 -21.87 1.35 -11.91
C THR A 179 -20.35 1.32 -11.77
N PRO A 180 -19.71 0.15 -11.92
CA PRO A 180 -18.26 0.05 -11.93
C PRO A 180 -17.69 0.60 -13.25
N LEU A 181 -16.90 1.66 -13.14
CA LEU A 181 -16.14 2.27 -14.24
C LEU A 181 -14.73 1.66 -14.28
N PRO A 182 -14.32 1.00 -15.37
CA PRO A 182 -12.96 0.51 -15.52
C PRO A 182 -11.97 1.67 -15.68
N LEU A 183 -10.96 1.71 -14.83
CA LEU A 183 -9.83 2.65 -14.93
C LEU A 183 -8.67 2.07 -15.73
N VAL A 184 -8.56 0.74 -15.72
CA VAL A 184 -7.54 -0.04 -16.42
C VAL A 184 -8.21 -0.94 -17.45
N ASP A 185 -7.49 -1.29 -18.51
CA ASP A 185 -7.95 -2.30 -19.45
C ASP A 185 -8.08 -3.65 -18.75
N LEU A 186 -9.33 -4.01 -18.43
CA LEU A 186 -9.66 -5.22 -17.70
C LEU A 186 -9.33 -6.51 -18.47
N SER A 187 -9.06 -6.42 -19.78
CA SER A 187 -8.66 -7.58 -20.58
C SER A 187 -7.31 -8.14 -20.13
N THR A 188 -6.37 -7.27 -19.75
CA THR A 188 -5.05 -7.64 -19.21
C THR A 188 -5.17 -8.35 -17.86
N LEU A 189 -6.15 -7.95 -17.04
CA LEU A 189 -6.40 -8.60 -15.76
C LEU A 189 -6.85 -10.04 -15.96
N ARG A 190 -7.65 -10.35 -16.99
CA ARG A 190 -8.13 -11.71 -17.24
C ARG A 190 -7.02 -12.75 -17.39
N GLU A 191 -5.87 -12.36 -17.92
CA GLU A 191 -4.72 -13.25 -18.17
C GLU A 191 -3.96 -13.62 -16.88
N ALA A 192 -4.13 -12.84 -15.81
CA ALA A 192 -3.38 -13.00 -14.56
C ALA A 192 -3.90 -14.11 -13.61
N GLY A 193 -4.81 -14.98 -14.07
CA GLY A 193 -5.28 -16.12 -13.28
C GLY A 193 -6.20 -15.76 -12.11
N TRP A 194 -7.09 -14.78 -12.29
CA TRP A 194 -8.10 -14.43 -11.29
C TRP A 194 -9.11 -15.55 -11.06
N ASP A 195 -9.84 -15.49 -9.94
CA ASP A 195 -10.92 -16.41 -9.63
C ASP A 195 -12.03 -16.40 -10.69
N LEU A 196 -12.72 -17.54 -10.83
CA LEU A 196 -13.74 -17.73 -11.87
C LEU A 196 -14.87 -16.70 -11.79
N THR A 197 -15.30 -16.35 -10.57
CA THR A 197 -16.35 -15.36 -10.32
C THR A 197 -15.95 -13.97 -10.80
N THR A 198 -14.71 -13.56 -10.55
CA THR A 198 -14.16 -12.29 -11.05
C THR A 198 -14.01 -12.31 -12.57
N GLN A 199 -13.54 -13.40 -13.19
CA GLN A 199 -13.41 -13.50 -14.65
C GLN A 199 -14.76 -13.34 -15.38
N GLN A 200 -15.80 -14.00 -14.89
CA GLN A 200 -17.16 -13.87 -15.42
C GLN A 200 -17.71 -12.46 -15.24
N THR A 201 -17.49 -11.87 -14.05
CA THR A 201 -17.97 -10.52 -13.73
C THR A 201 -17.27 -9.45 -14.58
N ILE A 202 -15.94 -9.51 -14.68
CA ILE A 202 -15.10 -8.56 -15.43
C ILE A 202 -15.55 -8.42 -16.88
N SER A 203 -15.94 -9.52 -17.52
CA SER A 203 -16.37 -9.54 -18.93
C SER A 203 -17.59 -8.66 -19.20
N HIS A 204 -18.37 -8.31 -18.16
CA HIS A 204 -19.57 -7.49 -18.27
C HIS A 204 -19.40 -6.08 -17.66
N ILE A 205 -18.21 -5.74 -17.14
CA ILE A 205 -17.88 -4.42 -16.62
C ILE A 205 -17.48 -3.52 -17.80
N ASN A 206 -18.42 -2.71 -18.24
CA ASN A 206 -18.27 -1.80 -19.38
C ASN A 206 -18.39 -0.32 -19.00
N GLY A 207 -18.51 0.01 -17.71
CA GLY A 207 -18.76 1.37 -17.25
C GLY A 207 -20.18 1.88 -17.48
N ILE A 208 -21.14 1.02 -17.84
CA ILE A 208 -22.54 1.39 -18.09
C ILE A 208 -23.48 0.58 -17.21
N ASN A 209 -23.25 -0.74 -17.12
CA ASN A 209 -24.10 -1.64 -16.37
C ASN A 209 -23.90 -1.45 -14.86
N HIS A 210 -25.00 -1.34 -14.11
CA HIS A 210 -24.94 -1.34 -12.65
C HIS A 210 -24.69 -2.76 -12.10
N VAL A 211 -24.21 -2.87 -10.86
CA VAL A 211 -23.79 -4.15 -10.25
C VAL A 211 -24.89 -5.22 -10.31
N LYS A 212 -26.16 -4.88 -10.04
CA LYS A 212 -27.28 -5.83 -10.16
C LYS A 212 -27.47 -6.35 -11.58
N LYS A 213 -27.31 -5.50 -12.60
CA LYS A 213 -27.40 -5.94 -14.01
C LYS A 213 -26.22 -6.83 -14.39
N ILE A 214 -25.03 -6.52 -13.89
CA ILE A 214 -23.83 -7.32 -14.11
C ILE A 214 -24.03 -8.72 -13.55
N SER A 215 -24.52 -8.85 -12.31
CA SER A 215 -24.86 -10.13 -11.67
C SER A 215 -25.83 -10.97 -12.52
N GLN A 216 -26.86 -10.34 -13.09
CA GLN A 216 -27.82 -11.04 -13.97
C GLN A 216 -27.18 -11.51 -15.28
N LEU A 217 -26.26 -10.72 -15.85
CA LEU A 217 -25.60 -11.07 -17.12
C LEU A 217 -24.53 -12.15 -16.92
N SER A 218 -23.78 -12.10 -15.81
CA SER A 218 -22.75 -13.08 -15.49
C SER A 218 -23.31 -14.38 -14.92
N GLY A 219 -24.57 -14.40 -14.47
CA GLY A 219 -25.17 -15.54 -13.79
C GLY A 219 -24.61 -15.79 -12.38
N VAL A 220 -23.91 -14.80 -11.82
CA VAL A 220 -23.29 -14.87 -10.48
C VAL A 220 -24.23 -14.24 -9.45
N GLU A 221 -24.29 -14.80 -8.24
CA GLU A 221 -25.09 -14.23 -7.15
C GLU A 221 -24.66 -12.78 -6.84
N ILE A 222 -25.63 -11.90 -6.60
CA ILE A 222 -25.40 -10.46 -6.40
C ILE A 222 -24.40 -10.14 -5.29
N ASN A 223 -24.42 -10.91 -4.19
CA ASN A 223 -23.51 -10.73 -3.06
C ASN A 223 -22.05 -11.04 -3.46
N LEU A 224 -21.85 -12.08 -4.27
CA LEU A 224 -20.54 -12.43 -4.80
C LEU A 224 -20.07 -11.39 -5.82
N THR A 225 -20.97 -10.92 -6.70
CA THR A 225 -20.65 -9.84 -7.63
C THR A 225 -20.23 -8.56 -6.90
N GLN A 226 -20.94 -8.18 -5.83
CA GLN A 226 -20.55 -7.03 -5.00
C GLN A 226 -19.14 -7.19 -4.43
N LYS A 227 -18.81 -8.36 -3.84
CA LYS A 227 -17.46 -8.65 -3.34
C LYS A 227 -16.40 -8.64 -4.44
N CYS A 228 -16.72 -9.12 -5.64
CA CYS A 228 -15.80 -9.07 -6.78
C CYS A 228 -15.49 -7.62 -7.18
N VAL A 229 -16.53 -6.78 -7.30
CA VAL A 229 -16.35 -5.36 -7.62
C VAL A 229 -15.61 -4.64 -6.48
N ASP A 230 -15.84 -5.03 -5.23
CA ASP A 230 -15.17 -4.47 -4.06
C ASP A 230 -13.66 -4.78 -4.08
N ASN A 231 -13.30 -6.02 -4.37
CA ASN A 231 -11.90 -6.42 -4.56
C ASN A 231 -11.25 -5.66 -5.72
N LEU A 232 -11.95 -5.49 -6.85
CA LEU A 232 -11.43 -4.75 -8.00
C LEU A 232 -11.26 -3.25 -7.70
N ALA A 233 -12.15 -2.68 -6.89
CA ALA A 233 -12.03 -1.31 -6.41
C ALA A 233 -10.89 -1.17 -5.40
N TYR A 234 -10.69 -2.15 -4.52
CA TYR A 234 -9.58 -2.19 -3.56
C TYR A 234 -8.21 -2.13 -4.26
N TYR A 235 -8.02 -2.87 -5.35
CA TYR A 235 -6.78 -2.82 -6.15
C TYR A 235 -6.69 -1.60 -7.09
N GLY A 236 -7.70 -0.74 -7.12
CA GLY A 236 -7.71 0.47 -7.96
C GLY A 236 -7.95 0.20 -9.46
N GLY A 237 -8.42 -0.98 -9.83
CA GLY A 237 -8.75 -1.30 -11.23
C GLY A 237 -10.07 -0.67 -11.68
N ILE A 238 -10.97 -0.38 -10.73
CA ILE A 238 -12.32 0.13 -10.97
C ILE A 238 -12.64 1.24 -9.99
N GLN A 239 -13.41 2.22 -10.45
CA GLN A 239 -14.08 3.19 -9.59
C GLN A 239 -15.60 3.04 -9.71
N THR A 240 -16.31 3.00 -8.59
CA THR A 240 -17.78 2.98 -8.60
C THR A 240 -18.34 4.39 -8.69
N VAL A 241 -19.25 4.61 -9.63
CA VAL A 241 -20.01 5.85 -9.80
C VAL A 241 -21.51 5.54 -9.71
N ASP A 242 -22.33 6.56 -9.50
CA ASP A 242 -23.78 6.37 -9.54
C ASP A 242 -24.26 6.07 -10.97
N THR A 243 -25.38 5.35 -11.07
CA THR A 243 -25.95 5.01 -12.38
C THR A 243 -26.39 6.28 -13.11
N PHE A 244 -25.85 6.47 -14.31
CA PHE A 244 -26.21 7.58 -15.18
C PHE A 244 -27.65 7.43 -15.72
N GLN A 245 -28.49 8.43 -15.47
CA GLN A 245 -29.83 8.57 -16.06
C GLN A 245 -30.03 9.99 -16.61
N TYR A 246 -30.77 10.12 -17.72
CA TYR A 246 -31.07 11.43 -18.33
C TYR A 246 -31.95 12.34 -17.47
N SER A 247 -32.67 11.77 -16.51
CA SER A 247 -33.47 12.49 -15.51
C SER A 247 -32.63 13.07 -14.36
N ASN A 248 -31.37 12.65 -14.22
CA ASN A 248 -30.52 13.13 -13.14
C ASN A 248 -30.15 14.60 -13.35
N ILE A 249 -29.87 15.28 -12.24
CA ILE A 249 -29.33 16.64 -12.19
C ILE A 249 -27.93 16.52 -11.60
N TYR A 250 -26.93 16.99 -12.34
CA TYR A 250 -25.53 16.99 -11.87
C TYR A 250 -25.09 18.42 -11.60
N ALA A 251 -24.23 18.56 -10.59
CA ALA A 251 -23.57 19.82 -10.26
C ALA A 251 -22.06 19.59 -10.24
N VAL A 252 -21.31 20.56 -10.74
CA VAL A 252 -19.86 20.47 -10.86
C VAL A 252 -19.19 20.49 -9.49
N LYS A 253 -18.33 19.51 -9.22
CA LYS A 253 -17.45 19.53 -8.04
C LYS A 253 -16.37 20.59 -8.14
N HIS A 254 -15.93 21.09 -6.98
CA HIS A 254 -14.81 22.04 -6.88
C HIS A 254 -13.48 21.50 -7.46
N SER A 255 -13.35 20.17 -7.60
CA SER A 255 -12.20 19.52 -8.22
C SER A 255 -11.96 19.94 -9.67
N VAL A 256 -12.96 20.47 -10.38
CA VAL A 256 -12.79 20.99 -11.75
C VAL A 256 -11.79 22.14 -11.84
N ASN A 257 -11.53 22.88 -10.75
CA ASN A 257 -10.49 23.92 -10.73
C ASN A 257 -9.08 23.35 -10.97
N GLN A 258 -8.84 22.09 -10.61
CA GLN A 258 -7.56 21.42 -10.87
C GLN A 258 -7.33 21.19 -12.37
N LEU A 259 -8.39 21.05 -13.17
CA LEU A 259 -8.31 20.94 -14.63
C LEU A 259 -7.77 22.23 -15.26
N ILE A 260 -8.07 23.39 -14.68
CA ILE A 260 -7.55 24.68 -15.17
C ILE A 260 -6.03 24.76 -14.95
N THR A 261 -5.56 24.22 -13.83
CA THR A 261 -4.16 24.38 -13.38
C THR A 261 -3.21 23.40 -14.08
N ASN A 262 -3.66 22.19 -14.40
CA ASN A 262 -2.81 21.10 -14.88
C ASN A 262 -3.07 20.74 -16.36
N PRO A 263 -2.13 20.99 -17.29
CA PRO A 263 -2.33 20.72 -18.72
C PRO A 263 -2.44 19.21 -19.04
N ASN A 264 -1.77 18.35 -18.26
CA ASN A 264 -1.83 16.89 -18.46
C ASN A 264 -3.24 16.33 -18.18
N LEU A 265 -3.91 16.86 -17.15
CA LEU A 265 -5.29 16.46 -16.85
C LEU A 265 -6.25 16.95 -17.94
N GLN A 266 -5.97 18.09 -18.57
CA GLN A 266 -6.77 18.58 -19.70
C GLN A 266 -6.70 17.59 -20.88
N SER A 267 -5.51 17.11 -21.23
CA SER A 267 -5.36 16.14 -22.32
C SER A 267 -6.01 14.79 -21.98
N GLU A 268 -5.88 14.31 -20.74
CA GLU A 268 -6.55 13.07 -20.30
C GLU A 268 -8.07 13.19 -20.32
N CYS A 269 -8.62 14.32 -19.84
CA CYS A 269 -10.07 14.57 -19.86
C CYS A 269 -10.61 14.58 -21.28
N ILE A 270 -9.93 15.26 -22.20
CA ILE A 270 -10.30 15.29 -23.63
C ILE A 270 -10.31 13.86 -24.19
N HIS A 271 -9.23 13.10 -23.96
CA HIS A 271 -9.13 11.72 -24.43
C HIS A 271 -10.19 10.79 -23.83
N PHE A 272 -10.60 11.02 -22.58
CA PHE A 272 -11.63 10.22 -21.92
C PHE A 272 -13.04 10.50 -22.49
N VAL A 273 -13.36 11.77 -22.72
CA VAL A 273 -14.70 12.22 -23.16
C VAL A 273 -14.98 11.92 -24.63
N ILE A 274 -13.94 11.83 -25.46
CA ILE A 274 -14.07 11.59 -26.90
C ILE A 274 -14.11 10.08 -27.20
N PRO A 275 -15.03 9.60 -28.06
CA PRO A 275 -14.99 8.25 -28.58
C PRO A 275 -13.77 8.05 -29.51
N PRO A 276 -13.12 6.87 -29.48
CA PRO A 276 -11.91 6.63 -30.25
C PRO A 276 -12.12 6.89 -31.75
N GLY A 277 -11.26 7.73 -32.35
CA GLY A 277 -11.22 7.98 -33.80
C GLY A 277 -11.92 9.23 -34.34
N LYS A 278 -12.43 10.13 -33.48
CA LYS A 278 -13.00 11.43 -33.92
C LYS A 278 -12.22 12.62 -33.37
N PRO A 279 -12.10 13.75 -34.12
CA PRO A 279 -11.52 14.97 -33.57
C PRO A 279 -12.47 15.52 -32.51
N GLY A 280 -11.94 15.72 -31.30
CA GLY A 280 -12.73 16.25 -30.19
C GLY A 280 -12.81 17.77 -30.15
N PRO A 281 -13.72 18.30 -29.34
CA PRO A 281 -13.82 19.73 -29.09
C PRO A 281 -12.57 20.25 -28.38
N SER A 282 -12.28 21.54 -28.58
CA SER A 282 -11.21 22.22 -27.85
C SER A 282 -11.50 22.25 -26.34
N PHE A 283 -10.45 22.19 -25.51
CA PHE A 283 -10.60 22.25 -24.04
C PHE A 283 -11.46 23.45 -23.56
N PRO A 284 -11.31 24.68 -24.09
CA PRO A 284 -12.16 25.80 -23.68
C PRO A 284 -13.64 25.57 -23.93
N LYS A 285 -13.99 24.86 -25.02
CA LYS A 285 -15.39 24.52 -25.32
C LYS A 285 -15.91 23.46 -24.36
N LEU A 286 -15.11 22.46 -24.03
CA LEU A 286 -15.47 21.42 -23.04
C LEU A 286 -15.61 22.03 -21.63
N PHE A 287 -14.72 22.94 -21.26
CA PHE A 287 -14.81 23.68 -20.00
C PHE A 287 -16.04 24.58 -19.95
N SER A 288 -16.40 25.25 -21.06
CA SER A 288 -17.63 26.02 -21.15
C SER A 288 -18.89 25.17 -20.92
N LEU A 289 -18.85 23.89 -21.31
CA LEU A 289 -19.93 22.93 -21.04
C LEU A 289 -19.98 22.54 -19.55
N TYR A 290 -18.83 22.38 -18.88
CA TYR A 290 -18.85 22.20 -17.43
C TYR A 290 -19.43 23.42 -16.71
N CYS A 291 -19.06 24.63 -17.13
CA CYS A 291 -19.62 25.86 -16.54
C CYS A 291 -21.12 26.06 -16.83
N SER A 292 -21.68 25.43 -17.86
CA SER A 292 -23.11 25.55 -18.17
C SER A 292 -23.99 24.60 -17.34
N LEU A 293 -23.40 23.67 -16.58
CA LEU A 293 -24.13 22.82 -15.64
C LEU A 293 -24.60 23.63 -14.44
N GLN A 294 -25.91 23.88 -14.37
CA GLN A 294 -26.56 24.58 -13.26
C GLN A 294 -27.53 23.65 -12.53
N SER A 295 -27.71 23.88 -11.23
CA SER A 295 -28.68 23.16 -10.41
C SER A 295 -30.11 23.45 -10.91
N GLY A 296 -30.79 22.42 -11.42
CA GLY A 296 -32.20 22.49 -11.85
C GLY A 296 -32.46 22.07 -13.29
N ILE A 297 -31.42 21.92 -14.12
CA ILE A 297 -31.57 21.42 -15.49
C ILE A 297 -31.32 19.91 -15.51
N THR A 298 -32.23 19.15 -16.11
CA THR A 298 -32.03 17.70 -16.31
C THR A 298 -31.01 17.45 -17.41
N VAL A 299 -30.27 16.33 -17.33
CA VAL A 299 -29.29 15.99 -18.37
C VAL A 299 -29.92 15.91 -19.75
N GLY A 300 -31.16 15.39 -19.86
CA GLY A 300 -31.89 15.35 -21.13
C GLY A 300 -32.02 16.74 -21.78
N GLN A 301 -32.53 17.71 -21.02
CA GLN A 301 -32.69 19.10 -21.49
C GLN A 301 -31.34 19.74 -21.81
N TRP A 302 -30.34 19.54 -20.94
CA TRP A 302 -28.99 20.09 -21.15
C TRP A 302 -28.33 19.53 -22.43
N VAL A 303 -28.58 18.26 -22.76
CA VAL A 303 -28.08 17.63 -23.99
C VAL A 303 -28.69 18.26 -25.24
N GLU A 304 -29.98 18.57 -25.20
CA GLU A 304 -30.72 19.24 -26.28
C GLU A 304 -30.23 20.69 -26.45
N ASP A 305 -30.13 21.45 -25.36
CA ASP A 305 -29.73 22.86 -25.36
C ASP A 305 -28.31 23.06 -25.92
N ASN A 306 -27.38 22.15 -25.61
CA ASN A 306 -25.98 22.23 -26.04
C ASN A 306 -25.69 21.47 -27.34
N GLN A 307 -26.70 20.84 -27.95
CA GLN A 307 -26.57 20.07 -29.20
C GLN A 307 -25.38 19.10 -29.23
N LEU A 308 -25.15 18.34 -28.14
CA LEU A 308 -23.96 17.48 -28.01
C LEU A 308 -23.82 16.42 -29.11
N THR A 309 -24.91 16.08 -29.80
CA THR A 309 -24.93 15.22 -30.99
C THR A 309 -23.99 15.74 -32.10
N SER A 310 -23.80 17.06 -32.18
CA SER A 310 -22.89 17.70 -33.13
C SER A 310 -21.42 17.69 -32.68
N LEU A 311 -21.19 17.59 -31.37
CA LEU A 311 -19.86 17.74 -30.75
C LEU A 311 -19.11 16.39 -30.58
N ASN A 312 -19.71 15.27 -31.00
CA ASN A 312 -19.12 13.93 -30.90
C ASN A 312 -18.61 13.57 -29.48
N VAL A 313 -19.26 14.09 -28.44
CA VAL A 313 -18.91 13.84 -27.04
C VAL A 313 -19.72 12.65 -26.50
N ASP A 314 -19.06 11.72 -25.81
CA ASP A 314 -19.78 10.69 -25.04
C ASP A 314 -20.34 11.31 -23.76
N VAL A 315 -21.65 11.59 -23.78
CA VAL A 315 -22.39 12.21 -22.69
C VAL A 315 -22.15 11.48 -21.36
N ARG A 316 -22.07 10.14 -21.37
CA ARG A 316 -21.95 9.37 -20.12
C ARG A 316 -20.58 9.59 -19.48
N ARG A 317 -19.52 9.52 -20.30
CA ARG A 317 -18.14 9.77 -19.87
C ARG A 317 -17.94 11.21 -19.42
N PHE A 318 -18.61 12.16 -20.08
CA PHE A 318 -18.59 13.57 -19.67
C PHE A 318 -19.10 13.75 -18.24
N PHE A 319 -20.22 13.12 -17.88
CA PHE A 319 -20.82 13.23 -16.54
C PHE A 319 -20.09 12.43 -15.45
N TYR A 320 -19.31 11.40 -15.79
CA TYR A 320 -18.47 10.70 -14.81
C TYR A 320 -17.35 11.56 -14.23
N LEU A 321 -17.00 12.67 -14.90
CA LEU A 321 -15.96 13.61 -14.48
C LEU A 321 -16.50 14.80 -13.66
N VAL A 322 -17.82 14.90 -13.46
CA VAL A 322 -18.52 16.02 -12.78
C VAL A 322 -18.59 15.81 -11.26
#